data_AF-A0A956MVF5-F1
#
_entry.id   AF-A0A956MVF5-F1
#
_cell.length_a   1.000
_cell.length_b   1.000
_cell.length_c   1.000
_cell.angle_alpha   90.00
_cell.angle_beta   90.00
_cell.angle_gamma   90.00
#
_symmetry.space_group_name_H-M   'P 1'
#
loop_
_entity.id
_entity.type
_entity.pdbx_description
1 polymer ?
#
loop_
_entity_poly.entity_id
_entity_poly.type
_entity_poly.pdbx_seq_one_letter_code
_entity_poly.pdbx_strand_id
1 'polypeptide(L)'
;MKLIEIGREYFKAVEDEVNSDNYCLTKLLHKPVIRNLKNYNLNSVINSDLKEYGYSLVDLSNIDNLTLENITMLQESLFGPTITDKNPDHLPYCKVFSKKDSRFLISSEKSQPIHTDEGYTTSYPKYISLFCERSSFSGGITTLVDFNTLYNFLLKKYDKDRIESAFSANAITLDGISGKLSKPLFIKNTGNDYPGISYCVNLK
;
A
#
# COMPACT_ATOMS: atom_id res chain seq x y z
N MET A 1 -27.26 3.11 19.90
CA MET A 1 -26.01 2.58 19.33
C MET A 1 -24.88 3.45 19.83
N LYS A 2 -23.95 2.91 20.64
CA LYS A 2 -22.88 3.69 21.28
C LYS A 2 -21.78 3.92 20.24
N LEU A 3 -21.47 5.18 19.90
CA LEU A 3 -20.31 5.51 19.08
C LEU A 3 -19.06 5.14 19.89
N ILE A 4 -18.38 4.06 19.48
CA ILE A 4 -17.07 3.70 20.02
C ILE A 4 -16.07 4.55 19.25
N GLU A 5 -15.54 5.58 19.90
CA GLU A 5 -14.46 6.38 19.34
C GLU A 5 -13.19 5.52 19.30
N ILE A 6 -12.75 5.15 18.10
CA ILE A 6 -11.49 4.41 17.91
C ILE A 6 -10.35 5.41 18.09
N GLY A 7 -9.95 5.63 19.34
CA GLY A 7 -8.89 6.58 19.69
C GLY A 7 -7.49 6.15 19.26
N ARG A 8 -6.57 7.12 19.28
CA ARG A 8 -5.16 7.00 18.87
C ARG A 8 -4.39 5.84 19.52
N GLU A 9 -4.71 5.50 20.76
CA GLU A 9 -4.07 4.39 21.49
C GLU A 9 -4.38 3.02 20.88
N TYR A 10 -5.59 2.85 20.30
CA TYR A 10 -5.96 1.64 19.60
C TYR A 10 -5.16 1.47 18.31
N PHE A 11 -5.03 2.55 17.54
CA PHE A 11 -4.21 2.56 16.35
C PHE A 11 -2.73 2.37 16.66
N LYS A 12 -2.24 2.91 17.78
CA LYS A 12 -0.87 2.68 18.22
C LYS A 12 -0.60 1.21 18.56
N ALA A 13 -1.53 0.53 19.23
CA ALA A 13 -1.39 -0.91 19.49
C ALA A 13 -1.46 -1.76 18.22
N VAL A 14 -2.23 -1.33 17.21
CA VAL A 14 -2.23 -1.96 15.88
C VAL A 14 -0.95 -1.61 15.12
N GLU A 15 -0.49 -0.36 15.18
CA GLU A 15 0.74 0.16 14.57
C GLU A 15 1.98 -0.57 15.10
N ASP A 16 2.10 -0.68 16.43
CA ASP A 16 3.18 -1.41 17.10
C ASP A 16 3.20 -2.89 16.68
N GLU A 17 2.02 -3.49 16.45
CA GLU A 17 1.90 -4.88 16.03
C GLU A 17 2.18 -5.07 14.53
N VAL A 18 1.61 -4.25 13.65
CA VAL A 18 1.80 -4.34 12.19
C VAL A 18 3.20 -3.94 11.75
N ASN A 19 3.90 -3.14 12.56
CA ASN A 19 5.30 -2.81 12.37
C ASN A 19 6.22 -3.68 13.25
N SER A 20 5.69 -4.66 13.99
CA SER A 20 6.51 -5.58 14.77
C SER A 20 7.25 -6.57 13.86
N ASP A 21 8.48 -6.90 14.23
CA ASP A 21 9.26 -7.94 13.56
C ASP A 21 8.49 -9.27 13.50
N ASN A 22 7.70 -9.63 14.52
CA ASN A 22 6.94 -10.88 14.50
C ASN A 22 5.90 -10.95 13.39
N TYR A 23 5.29 -9.82 13.05
CA TYR A 23 4.26 -9.71 12.02
C TYR A 23 4.85 -9.41 10.63
N CYS A 24 5.89 -8.59 10.56
CA CYS A 24 6.61 -8.32 9.31
C CYS A 24 7.51 -9.49 8.87
N LEU A 25 8.04 -10.29 9.81
CA LEU A 25 8.85 -11.49 9.57
C LEU A 25 8.03 -12.77 9.56
N THR A 26 6.70 -12.72 9.72
CA THR A 26 5.85 -13.84 9.28
C THR A 26 6.10 -14.00 7.79
N LYS A 27 7.06 -14.88 7.50
CA LYS A 27 7.55 -15.38 6.22
C LYS A 27 6.63 -14.95 5.10
N LEU A 28 7.16 -14.25 4.10
CA LEU A 28 6.65 -14.28 2.72
C LEU A 28 5.95 -15.63 2.52
N LEU A 29 4.62 -15.67 2.71
CA LEU A 29 3.88 -16.94 2.82
C LEU A 29 4.02 -17.73 1.52
N HIS A 30 4.47 -17.04 0.48
CA HIS A 30 4.85 -17.53 -0.82
C HIS A 30 6.25 -16.99 -1.15
N LYS A 31 7.16 -17.86 -1.60
CA LYS A 31 8.39 -17.38 -2.25
C LYS A 31 7.95 -16.47 -3.40
N PRO A 32 8.46 -15.23 -3.50
CA PRO A 32 8.11 -14.35 -4.59
C PRO A 32 8.50 -15.04 -5.89
N VAL A 33 7.52 -15.34 -6.75
CA VAL A 33 7.84 -15.93 -8.03
C VAL A 33 8.20 -14.79 -8.97
N ILE A 34 9.50 -14.60 -9.15
CA ILE A 34 10.04 -13.61 -10.06
C ILE A 34 9.71 -14.04 -11.49
N ARG A 35 8.89 -13.24 -12.19
CA ARG A 35 8.49 -13.53 -13.58
C ARG A 35 9.47 -12.89 -14.55
N ASN A 36 10.00 -13.70 -15.48
CA ASN A 36 10.83 -13.22 -16.58
C ASN A 36 9.95 -12.98 -17.82
N LEU A 37 10.13 -11.82 -18.46
CA LEU A 37 9.31 -11.38 -19.58
C LEU A 37 9.46 -12.17 -20.88
N LYS A 38 10.51 -12.98 -21.02
CA LYS A 38 10.78 -13.67 -22.30
C LYS A 38 9.71 -14.70 -22.71
N ASN A 39 8.87 -15.18 -21.79
CA ASN A 39 8.08 -16.39 -22.02
C ASN A 39 6.57 -16.31 -21.73
N TYR A 40 6.01 -15.14 -21.37
CA TYR A 40 4.61 -15.07 -20.91
C TYR A 40 3.83 -13.85 -21.40
N ASN A 41 2.52 -14.02 -21.55
CA ASN A 41 1.57 -12.90 -21.60
C ASN A 41 1.55 -12.23 -20.22
N LEU A 42 2.38 -11.19 -20.06
CA LEU A 42 2.61 -10.50 -18.79
C LEU A 42 1.32 -10.06 -18.11
N ASN A 43 0.35 -9.55 -18.88
CA ASN A 43 -0.93 -9.08 -18.34
C ASN A 43 -1.71 -10.22 -17.66
N SER A 44 -1.77 -11.40 -18.27
CA SER A 44 -2.47 -12.55 -17.69
C SER A 44 -1.78 -13.02 -16.40
N VAL A 45 -0.45 -13.04 -16.39
CA VAL A 45 0.33 -13.51 -15.24
C VAL A 45 0.20 -12.54 -14.07
N ILE A 46 0.42 -11.24 -14.31
CA ILE A 46 0.25 -10.20 -13.28
C ILE A 46 -1.17 -10.22 -12.73
N ASN A 47 -2.19 -10.30 -13.58
CA ASN A 47 -3.58 -10.36 -13.12
C ASN A 47 -3.90 -11.62 -12.32
N SER A 48 -3.26 -12.76 -12.62
CA SER A 48 -3.39 -13.99 -11.83
C SER A 48 -2.72 -13.83 -10.47
N ASP A 49 -1.48 -13.36 -10.44
CA ASP A 49 -0.70 -13.15 -9.22
C ASP A 49 -1.41 -12.13 -8.29
N LEU A 50 -1.94 -11.04 -8.84
CA LEU A 50 -2.70 -10.04 -8.07
C LEU A 50 -3.99 -10.60 -7.46
N LYS A 51 -4.66 -11.53 -8.15
CA LYS A 51 -5.87 -12.17 -7.61
C LYS A 51 -5.55 -13.20 -6.53
N GLU A 52 -4.46 -13.95 -6.69
CA GLU A 52 -4.09 -15.03 -5.78
C GLU A 52 -3.34 -14.52 -4.55
N TYR A 53 -2.40 -13.59 -4.74
CA TYR A 53 -1.45 -13.15 -3.73
C TYR A 53 -1.58 -11.67 -3.34
N GLY A 54 -2.32 -10.87 -4.11
CA GLY A 54 -2.42 -9.42 -3.90
C GLY A 54 -1.19 -8.61 -4.36
N TYR A 55 -0.15 -9.26 -4.90
CA TYR A 55 1.04 -8.60 -5.46
C TYR A 55 1.64 -9.44 -6.59
N SER A 56 2.49 -8.83 -7.42
CA SER A 56 3.33 -9.52 -8.41
C SER A 56 4.72 -8.88 -8.47
N LEU A 57 5.76 -9.69 -8.67
CA LEU A 57 7.15 -9.23 -8.81
C LEU A 57 7.68 -9.65 -10.17
N VAL A 58 8.06 -8.66 -10.96
CA VAL A 58 8.51 -8.84 -12.34
C VAL A 58 9.99 -8.48 -12.42
N ASP A 59 10.79 -9.40 -12.95
CA ASP A 59 12.19 -9.13 -13.25
C ASP A 59 12.36 -8.67 -14.69
N LEU A 60 12.85 -7.44 -14.79
CA LEU A 60 13.05 -6.74 -16.03
C LEU A 60 14.54 -6.74 -16.44
N SER A 61 15.44 -7.38 -15.68
CA SER A 61 16.89 -7.34 -15.91
C SER A 61 17.34 -7.88 -17.27
N ASN A 62 16.46 -8.63 -17.95
CA ASN A 62 16.72 -9.26 -19.24
C ASN A 62 16.16 -8.46 -20.43
N ILE A 63 15.64 -7.25 -20.20
CA ILE A 63 15.24 -6.33 -21.26
C ILE A 63 16.37 -5.33 -21.50
N ASP A 64 16.87 -5.30 -22.73
CA ASP A 64 17.84 -4.30 -23.16
C ASP A 64 17.18 -2.92 -23.32
N ASN A 65 17.94 -1.85 -23.03
CA ASN A 65 17.52 -0.45 -23.24
C ASN A 65 16.24 -0.05 -22.49
N LEU A 66 16.03 -0.57 -21.27
CA LEU A 66 14.97 -0.11 -20.40
C LEU A 66 15.11 1.39 -20.08
N THR A 67 14.16 2.18 -20.56
CA THR A 67 13.99 3.57 -20.17
C THR A 67 12.82 3.74 -19.20
N LEU A 68 12.83 4.80 -18.38
CA LEU A 68 11.70 5.13 -17.51
C LEU A 68 10.40 5.36 -18.31
N GLU A 69 10.50 5.87 -19.54
CA GLU A 69 9.37 6.04 -20.44
C GLU A 69 8.75 4.68 -20.81
N ASN A 70 9.56 3.71 -21.22
CA ASN A 70 9.07 2.37 -21.56
C ASN A 70 8.44 1.66 -20.34
N ILE A 71 9.03 1.83 -19.15
CA ILE A 71 8.45 1.32 -17.90
C ILE A 71 7.10 1.95 -17.62
N THR A 72 7.00 3.27 -17.73
CA THR A 72 5.75 3.99 -17.46
C THR A 72 4.66 3.56 -18.43
N MET A 73 4.96 3.49 -19.74
CA MET A 73 4.02 3.00 -20.74
C MET A 73 3.55 1.57 -20.45
N LEU A 74 4.47 0.69 -20.01
CA LEU A 74 4.12 -0.68 -19.63
C LEU A 74 3.15 -0.69 -18.44
N GLN A 75 3.44 0.08 -17.39
CA GLN A 75 2.61 0.17 -16.19
C GLN A 75 1.22 0.74 -16.50
N GLU A 76 1.14 1.80 -17.30
CA GLU A 76 -0.14 2.38 -17.73
C GLU A 76 -0.95 1.40 -18.59
N SER A 77 -0.30 0.62 -19.46
CA SER A 77 -0.97 -0.41 -20.27
C SER A 77 -1.58 -1.53 -19.43
N LEU A 78 -1.00 -1.81 -18.25
CA LEU A 78 -1.43 -2.84 -17.32
C LEU A 78 -2.53 -2.36 -16.38
N PHE A 79 -2.37 -1.16 -15.82
CA PHE A 79 -3.16 -0.69 -14.68
C PHE A 79 -4.08 0.49 -15.00
N GLY A 80 -3.95 1.06 -16.20
CA GLY A 80 -4.62 2.29 -16.58
C GLY A 80 -3.84 3.55 -16.16
N PRO A 81 -4.42 4.73 -16.35
CA PRO A 81 -3.76 6.00 -16.06
C PRO A 81 -3.54 6.19 -14.55
N THR A 82 -2.52 6.96 -14.20
CA THR A 82 -2.23 7.31 -12.81
C THR A 82 -3.33 8.17 -12.18
N ILE A 83 -3.62 7.92 -10.90
CA ILE A 83 -4.53 8.76 -10.11
C ILE A 83 -3.80 10.08 -9.80
N THR A 84 -4.01 11.09 -10.65
CA THR A 84 -3.63 12.51 -10.49
C THR A 84 -2.12 12.87 -10.47
N ASP A 85 -1.72 13.76 -11.38
CA ASP A 85 -0.41 14.42 -11.49
C ASP A 85 -0.14 15.44 -10.36
N LYS A 86 -0.11 15.00 -9.10
CA LYS A 86 0.32 15.87 -7.98
C LYS A 86 1.85 15.97 -7.86
N ASN A 87 2.60 15.35 -8.76
CA ASN A 87 4.05 15.45 -8.76
C ASN A 87 4.46 16.88 -9.15
N PRO A 88 5.43 17.49 -8.45
CA PRO A 88 5.91 18.85 -8.75
C PRO A 88 6.33 19.05 -10.21
N ASP A 89 6.77 17.97 -10.87
CA ASP A 89 7.26 17.98 -12.25
C ASP A 89 6.20 17.57 -13.29
N HIS A 90 4.94 17.35 -12.88
CA HIS A 90 3.84 16.86 -13.73
C HIS A 90 4.19 15.60 -14.55
N LEU A 91 5.05 14.76 -13.98
CA LEU A 91 5.41 13.49 -14.57
C LEU A 91 4.39 12.41 -14.15
N PRO A 92 4.11 11.44 -15.03
CA PRO A 92 3.24 10.28 -14.74
C PRO A 92 3.84 9.31 -13.72
N TYR A 93 4.94 9.68 -13.07
CA TYR A 93 5.60 8.91 -12.01
C TYR A 93 6.28 9.85 -11.02
N CYS A 94 6.48 9.36 -9.80
CA CYS A 94 7.27 10.04 -8.77
C CYS A 94 8.59 9.29 -8.54
N LYS A 95 9.71 10.02 -8.46
CA LYS A 95 11.00 9.42 -8.10
C LYS A 95 11.14 9.33 -6.59
N VAL A 96 11.31 8.10 -6.11
CA VAL A 96 11.58 7.83 -4.69
C VAL A 96 13.07 7.60 -4.51
N PHE A 97 13.71 8.48 -3.75
CA PHE A 97 15.13 8.36 -3.41
C PHE A 97 15.40 8.98 -2.04
N SER A 98 16.41 8.46 -1.36
CA SER A 98 16.87 9.05 -0.11
C SER A 98 17.52 10.42 -0.38
N LYS A 99 17.06 11.43 0.36
CA LYS A 99 17.69 12.73 0.47
C LYS A 99 17.92 13.05 1.95
N LYS A 100 19.16 13.42 2.27
CA LYS A 100 19.52 13.94 3.60
C LYS A 100 18.61 15.12 3.96
N ASP A 101 18.09 15.13 5.19
CA ASP A 101 17.21 16.17 5.73
C ASP A 101 15.91 16.38 4.92
N SER A 102 15.40 15.32 4.28
CA SER A 102 14.11 15.38 3.60
C SER A 102 12.97 15.74 4.56
N ARG A 103 12.11 16.66 4.11
CA ARG A 103 10.84 17.00 4.79
C ARG A 103 9.78 15.91 4.62
N PHE A 104 9.88 15.12 3.56
CA PHE A 104 8.93 14.05 3.25
C PHE A 104 9.54 12.70 3.61
N LEU A 105 8.77 11.88 4.34
CA LEU A 105 9.21 10.56 4.79
C LEU A 105 9.59 9.65 3.61
N ILE A 106 8.83 9.74 2.51
CA ILE A 106 9.07 8.97 1.28
C ILE A 106 10.46 9.23 0.66
N SER A 107 11.02 10.42 0.86
CA SER A 107 12.36 10.78 0.36
C SER A 107 13.43 10.78 1.46
N SER A 108 13.22 10.03 2.55
CA SER A 108 14.15 9.93 3.67
C SER A 108 14.83 8.55 3.76
N GLU A 109 15.85 8.43 4.61
CA GLU A 109 16.54 7.16 4.92
C GLU A 109 15.81 6.31 5.96
N LYS A 110 14.71 6.82 6.52
CA LYS A 110 13.98 6.16 7.60
C LYS A 110 13.09 5.06 7.03
N SER A 111 12.88 4.03 7.84
CA SER A 111 11.86 3.04 7.54
C SER A 111 10.50 3.73 7.42
N GLN A 112 9.75 3.39 6.37
CA GLN A 112 8.37 3.83 6.24
C GLN A 112 7.51 2.84 7.03
N PRO A 113 6.58 3.32 7.87
CA PRO A 113 5.65 2.43 8.53
C PRO A 113 4.68 1.84 7.49
N ILE A 114 4.05 0.72 7.82
CA ILE A 114 3.02 0.11 6.95
C ILE A 114 1.90 1.13 6.69
N HIS A 115 1.52 1.31 5.44
CA HIS A 115 0.49 2.26 5.02
C HIS A 115 -0.14 1.85 3.68
N THR A 116 -1.21 2.54 3.31
CA THR A 116 -1.74 2.56 1.94
C THR A 116 -1.53 3.93 1.33
N ASP A 117 -1.12 3.99 0.07
CA ASP A 117 -1.01 5.26 -0.66
C ASP A 117 -2.35 5.99 -0.73
N GLU A 118 -2.30 7.32 -0.64
CA GLU A 118 -3.47 8.19 -0.55
C GLU A 118 -4.44 7.80 0.60
N GLY A 119 -3.96 7.09 1.63
CA GLY A 119 -4.74 6.73 2.82
C GLY A 119 -5.26 7.92 3.63
N TYR A 120 -4.88 9.15 3.26
CA TYR A 120 -5.36 10.40 3.80
C TYR A 120 -6.51 11.04 2.98
N THR A 121 -6.96 10.40 1.90
CA THR A 121 -8.05 10.89 1.03
C THR A 121 -9.19 9.86 0.94
N THR A 122 -10.26 10.22 0.21
CA THR A 122 -11.35 9.31 -0.17
C THR A 122 -11.18 8.74 -1.58
N SER A 123 -10.12 9.13 -2.30
CA SER A 123 -9.80 8.63 -3.64
C SER A 123 -8.49 7.85 -3.57
N TYR A 124 -8.59 6.53 -3.65
CA TYR A 124 -7.48 5.62 -3.43
C TYR A 124 -7.13 4.87 -4.72
N PRO A 125 -5.84 4.63 -4.99
CA PRO A 125 -5.42 3.79 -6.11
C PRO A 125 -5.85 2.35 -5.89
N LYS A 126 -6.31 1.71 -6.98
CA LYS A 126 -6.59 0.27 -6.97
C LYS A 126 -5.31 -0.56 -6.95
N TYR A 127 -4.25 -0.04 -7.56
CA TYR A 127 -2.94 -0.69 -7.65
C TYR A 127 -1.84 0.34 -7.40
N ILE A 128 -0.74 -0.11 -6.79
CA ILE A 128 0.51 0.64 -6.69
C ILE A 128 1.53 -0.11 -7.55
N SER A 129 2.26 0.62 -8.39
CA SER A 129 3.34 0.05 -9.20
C SER A 129 4.65 0.74 -8.88
N LEU A 130 5.67 -0.06 -8.52
CA LEU A 130 6.99 0.44 -8.15
C LEU A 130 8.04 -0.18 -9.09
N PHE A 131 8.97 0.64 -9.56
CA PHE A 131 10.12 0.22 -10.35
C PHE A 131 11.42 0.58 -9.62
N CYS A 132 12.31 -0.40 -9.48
CA CYS A 132 13.61 -0.19 -8.87
C CYS A 132 14.64 0.18 -9.95
N GLU A 133 14.93 1.48 -10.08
CA GLU A 133 15.99 1.97 -10.97
C GLU A 133 17.39 1.67 -10.41
N ARG A 134 17.55 1.82 -9.08
CA ARG A 134 18.81 1.55 -8.38
C ARG A 134 18.54 0.96 -6.99
N SER A 135 19.09 -0.23 -6.74
CA SER A 135 18.99 -0.89 -5.44
C SER A 135 20.00 -0.34 -4.42
N SER A 136 19.63 -0.41 -3.15
CA SER A 136 20.55 -0.18 -2.03
C SER A 136 21.14 -1.50 -1.55
N PHE A 137 22.40 -1.47 -1.10
CA PHE A 137 23.06 -2.63 -0.48
C PHE A 137 22.86 -2.69 1.04
N SER A 138 22.36 -1.61 1.66
CA SER A 138 22.29 -1.46 3.11
C SER A 138 20.86 -1.46 3.67
N GLY A 139 19.86 -1.84 2.87
CA GLY A 139 18.46 -1.88 3.30
C GLY A 139 17.48 -1.49 2.20
N GLY A 140 16.33 -0.93 2.58
CA GLY A 140 15.26 -0.55 1.65
C GLY A 140 14.43 -1.74 1.18
N ILE A 141 14.20 -2.71 2.06
CA ILE A 141 13.41 -3.90 1.75
C ILE A 141 11.94 -3.52 1.65
N THR A 142 11.32 -3.81 0.51
CA THR A 142 9.86 -3.70 0.36
C THR A 142 9.18 -4.70 1.29
N THR A 143 8.31 -4.18 2.16
CA THR A 143 7.50 -4.99 3.08
C THR A 143 6.04 -4.84 2.67
N LEU A 144 5.36 -5.97 2.45
CA LEU A 144 3.94 -6.04 2.13
C LEU A 144 3.21 -6.81 3.23
N VAL A 145 2.00 -6.36 3.54
CA VAL A 145 1.14 -6.96 4.56
C VAL A 145 -0.17 -7.36 3.92
N ASP A 146 -0.57 -8.62 4.08
CA ASP A 146 -1.89 -9.08 3.67
C ASP A 146 -2.95 -8.59 4.66
N PHE A 147 -3.89 -7.77 4.14
CA PHE A 147 -4.96 -7.23 4.95
C PHE A 147 -5.92 -8.29 5.49
N ASN A 148 -6.13 -9.42 4.79
CA ASN A 148 -6.99 -10.48 5.32
C ASN A 148 -6.41 -11.11 6.58
N THR A 149 -5.10 -11.34 6.59
CA THR A 149 -4.37 -11.79 7.77
C THR A 149 -4.48 -10.78 8.91
N LEU A 150 -4.31 -9.48 8.63
CA LEU A 150 -4.52 -8.42 9.63
C LEU A 150 -5.94 -8.43 10.17
N TYR A 151 -6.94 -8.43 9.29
CA TYR A 151 -8.35 -8.35 9.64
C TYR A 151 -8.78 -9.53 10.53
N ASN A 152 -8.37 -10.75 10.17
CA ASN A 152 -8.62 -11.94 10.98
C ASN A 152 -7.94 -11.89 12.35
N PHE A 153 -6.73 -11.34 12.43
CA PHE A 153 -6.05 -11.10 13.70
C PHE A 153 -6.83 -10.09 14.57
N LEU A 154 -7.26 -8.98 13.98
CA LEU A 154 -8.04 -7.95 14.67
C LEU A 154 -9.38 -8.50 15.19
N LEU A 155 -10.08 -9.32 14.41
CA LEU A 155 -11.32 -10.00 14.83
C LEU A 155 -11.13 -10.98 15.99
N LYS A 156 -9.94 -11.59 16.12
CA LYS A 156 -9.61 -12.46 17.26
C LYS A 156 -9.25 -11.69 18.52
N LYS A 157 -8.65 -10.51 18.36
CA LYS A 157 -8.13 -9.68 19.46
C LYS A 157 -9.17 -8.72 20.03
N TYR A 158 -10.13 -8.28 19.22
CA TYR A 158 -11.10 -7.24 19.59
C TYR A 158 -12.54 -7.68 19.29
N ASP A 159 -13.50 -7.06 19.99
CA ASP A 159 -14.92 -7.34 19.78
C ASP A 159 -15.35 -7.06 18.33
N LYS A 160 -16.17 -7.96 17.77
CA LYS A 160 -16.65 -7.86 16.38
C LYS A 160 -17.29 -6.51 16.07
N ASP A 161 -18.14 -5.99 16.95
CA ASP A 161 -18.83 -4.71 16.75
C ASP A 161 -17.83 -3.53 16.64
N ARG A 162 -16.70 -3.63 17.34
CA ARG A 162 -15.63 -2.63 17.26
C ARG A 162 -14.93 -2.69 15.90
N ILE A 163 -14.65 -3.88 15.40
CA ILE A 163 -14.05 -4.08 14.07
C ILE A 163 -15.02 -3.64 12.96
N GLU A 164 -16.30 -3.98 13.08
CA GLU A 164 -17.35 -3.56 12.13
C GLU A 164 -17.51 -2.03 12.09
N SER A 165 -17.29 -1.34 13.22
CA SER A 165 -17.36 0.13 13.26
C SER A 165 -16.30 0.80 12.38
N ALA A 166 -15.19 0.11 12.06
CA ALA A 166 -14.15 0.62 11.18
C ALA A 166 -14.57 0.73 9.70
N PHE A 167 -15.69 0.08 9.32
CA PHE A 167 -16.33 0.26 8.00
C PHE A 167 -17.27 1.46 7.92
N SER A 168 -17.55 2.12 9.05
CA SER A 168 -18.39 3.32 9.07
C SER A 168 -17.78 4.43 8.23
N ALA A 169 -18.60 5.17 7.49
CA ALA A 169 -18.13 6.32 6.70
C ALA A 169 -17.40 7.38 7.54
N ASN A 170 -17.58 7.39 8.86
CA ASN A 170 -16.93 8.29 9.80
C ASN A 170 -16.07 7.55 10.84
N ALA A 171 -15.50 6.40 10.49
CA ALA A 171 -14.69 5.60 11.40
C ALA A 171 -13.44 6.33 11.90
N ILE A 172 -12.84 7.16 11.03
CA ILE A 172 -11.69 8.01 11.36
C ILE A 172 -11.94 9.43 10.85
N THR A 173 -11.36 10.40 11.55
CA THR A 173 -11.29 11.80 11.11
C THR A 173 -9.83 12.19 10.97
N LEU A 174 -9.50 12.82 9.84
CA LEU A 174 -8.17 13.28 9.48
C LEU A 174 -8.13 14.80 9.43
N ASP A 175 -7.11 15.38 10.03
CA ASP A 175 -6.80 16.81 9.88
C ASP A 175 -5.87 17.02 8.68
N GLY A 176 -6.43 17.49 7.55
CA GLY A 176 -5.69 17.83 6.33
C GLY A 176 -5.54 19.34 6.10
N ILE A 177 -4.75 19.71 5.09
CA ILE A 177 -4.55 21.12 4.68
C ILE A 177 -5.87 21.78 4.26
N SER A 178 -6.78 21.01 3.66
CA SER A 178 -8.12 21.46 3.23
C SER A 178 -9.19 21.35 4.33
N GLY A 179 -8.80 21.02 5.57
CA GLY A 179 -9.72 20.85 6.71
C GLY A 179 -9.88 19.39 7.13
N LYS A 180 -10.97 19.12 7.86
CA LYS A 180 -11.27 17.79 8.40
C LYS A 180 -11.90 16.88 7.37
N LEU A 181 -11.41 15.65 7.27
CA LEU A 181 -11.97 14.61 6.44
C LEU A 181 -12.37 13.42 7.30
N SER A 182 -13.66 13.08 7.32
CA SER A 182 -14.13 11.82 7.90
C SER A 182 -14.26 10.77 6.82
N LYS A 183 -13.76 9.55 7.09
CA LYS A 183 -13.78 8.46 6.13
C LYS A 183 -13.79 7.09 6.83
N PRO A 184 -14.13 6.00 6.11
CA PRO A 184 -13.90 4.66 6.64
C PRO A 184 -12.41 4.32 6.72
N LEU A 185 -12.07 3.45 7.67
CA LEU A 185 -10.77 2.82 7.73
C LEU A 185 -10.76 1.55 6.85
N PHE A 186 -11.82 0.75 6.95
CA PHE A 186 -12.00 -0.45 6.13
C PHE A 186 -13.03 -0.21 5.03
N ILE A 187 -12.71 -0.72 3.84
CA ILE A 187 -13.51 -0.53 2.63
C ILE A 187 -14.27 -1.83 2.35
N LYS A 188 -15.57 -1.73 2.10
CA LYS A 188 -16.34 -2.86 1.57
C LYS A 188 -16.12 -2.93 0.06
N ASN A 189 -15.51 -4.00 -0.43
CA ASN A 189 -15.46 -4.25 -1.87
C ASN A 189 -16.80 -4.85 -2.32
N THR A 190 -17.48 -4.19 -3.26
CA THR A 190 -18.78 -4.63 -3.77
C THR A 190 -18.70 -5.81 -4.77
N GLY A 191 -17.52 -6.42 -4.94
CA GLY A 191 -17.31 -7.50 -5.92
C GLY A 191 -16.39 -8.65 -5.48
N ASN A 192 -15.75 -8.56 -4.31
CA ASN A 192 -14.96 -9.64 -3.72
C ASN A 192 -15.35 -9.74 -2.24
N ASP A 193 -15.40 -10.96 -1.69
CA ASP A 193 -15.76 -11.22 -0.27
C ASP A 193 -14.75 -10.65 0.75
N TYR A 194 -13.71 -9.97 0.28
CA TYR A 194 -12.60 -9.47 1.09
C TYR A 194 -12.63 -7.95 1.23
N PRO A 195 -12.64 -7.43 2.47
CA PRO A 195 -12.58 -5.99 2.72
C PRO A 195 -11.21 -5.42 2.30
N GLY A 196 -11.15 -4.11 2.04
CA GLY A 196 -9.91 -3.36 1.86
C GLY A 196 -9.60 -2.46 3.05
N ILE A 197 -8.45 -1.79 3.03
CA ILE A 197 -8.03 -0.82 4.05
C ILE A 197 -7.59 0.49 3.39
N SER A 198 -7.83 1.60 4.08
CA SER A 198 -7.32 2.92 3.73
C SER A 198 -6.71 3.54 4.99
N TYR A 199 -5.40 3.35 5.16
CA TYR A 199 -4.66 3.63 6.38
C TYR A 199 -3.42 4.50 6.11
N CYS A 200 -3.23 5.51 6.95
CA CYS A 200 -2.05 6.35 6.98
C CYS A 200 -1.68 6.64 8.43
N VAL A 201 -0.38 6.67 8.73
CA VAL A 201 0.15 6.75 10.11
C VAL A 201 0.03 8.16 10.72
N ASN A 202 -0.18 9.18 9.89
CA ASN A 202 -0.38 10.56 10.34
C ASN A 202 -1.85 10.85 10.66
N LEU A 203 -2.48 10.01 11.50
CA LEU A 203 -3.74 10.34 12.18
C LEU A 203 -3.38 11.30 13.33
N LYS A 204 -3.47 12.61 13.09
CA LYS A 204 -3.43 13.61 14.17
C LYS A 204 -4.82 13.78 14.75
#